data_AF-A0A3C0NPP9-F1
#
_entry.id   AF-A0A3C0NPP9-F1
#
_cell.length_a   1.000
_cell.length_b   1.000
_cell.length_c   1.000
_cell.angle_alpha   90.00
_cell.angle_beta   90.00
_cell.angle_gamma   90.00
#
_symmetry.space_group_name_H-M   'P 1'
#
loop_
_entity.id
_entity.type
_entity.pdbx_description
1 polymer ?
#
loop_
_entity_poly.entity_id
_entity_poly.type
_entity_poly.pdbx_seq_one_letter_code
_entity_poly.pdbx_strand_id
1 'polypeptide(L)'
;QNEWAGAQAFSSFDTYLAPFVKIDNLSYKEVKQCIQSFVFGVNTPSRWGTQAPFSNITLDWTVPADLKDQPAIVGGKEMDFTYGDCKAEMDMVNKAFIDIMIEGDAN
;
A
#
# COMPACT_ATOMS: atom_id res chain seq x y z
N GLN A 1 3.62 1.43 -16.96
CA GLN A 1 2.53 0.46 -17.25
C GLN A 1 2.51 -0.06 -18.70
N ASN A 2 3.23 0.55 -19.65
CA ASN A 2 3.20 0.15 -21.07
C ASN A 2 4.10 -1.06 -21.42
N GLU A 3 4.77 -1.67 -20.44
CA GLU A 3 5.74 -2.74 -20.69
C GLU A 3 5.19 -4.16 -20.42
N TRP A 4 4.03 -4.29 -19.76
CA TRP A 4 3.52 -5.60 -19.30
C TRP A 4 2.08 -5.85 -19.75
N ALA A 5 1.85 -7.01 -20.37
CA ALA A 5 0.57 -7.41 -20.96
C ALA A 5 -0.41 -8.09 -19.96
N GLY A 6 0.02 -8.39 -18.74
CA GLY A 6 -0.76 -9.14 -17.73
C GLY A 6 -1.22 -8.32 -16.53
N ALA A 7 -1.82 -9.02 -15.57
CA ALA A 7 -2.22 -8.49 -14.27
C ALA A 7 -1.00 -7.97 -13.49
N GLN A 8 -1.18 -6.87 -12.75
CA GLN A 8 -0.17 -6.30 -11.87
C GLN A 8 -0.56 -6.59 -10.41
N ALA A 9 0.17 -7.48 -9.76
CA ALA A 9 -0.08 -7.88 -8.38
C ALA A 9 0.91 -7.23 -7.42
N PHE A 10 0.38 -6.66 -6.33
CA PHE A 10 1.14 -6.15 -5.20
C PHE A 10 0.87 -7.05 -3.99
N SER A 11 1.86 -7.87 -3.63
CA SER A 11 1.82 -8.71 -2.43
C SER A 11 2.27 -7.93 -1.21
N SER A 12 1.73 -8.27 -0.03
CA SER A 12 2.17 -7.71 1.26
C SER A 12 2.15 -6.18 1.30
N PHE A 13 1.11 -5.60 0.73
CA PHE A 13 1.03 -4.16 0.46
C PHE A 13 1.03 -3.32 1.73
N ASP A 14 0.31 -3.75 2.76
CA ASP A 14 0.31 -3.14 4.09
C ASP A 14 1.66 -3.29 4.80
N THR A 15 2.27 -4.48 4.76
CA THR A 15 3.59 -4.71 5.37
C THR A 15 4.68 -3.85 4.76
N TYR A 16 4.74 -3.72 3.43
CA TYR A 16 5.79 -2.95 2.77
C TYR A 16 5.58 -1.43 2.83
N LEU A 17 4.35 -0.95 2.99
CA LEU A 17 4.07 0.48 3.16
C LEU A 17 4.21 0.97 4.60
N ALA A 18 3.98 0.10 5.59
CA ALA A 18 3.99 0.47 7.00
C ALA A 18 5.28 1.17 7.49
N PRO A 19 6.50 0.78 7.05
CA PRO A 19 7.72 1.50 7.41
C PRO A 19 7.76 2.96 6.95
N PHE A 20 7.20 3.26 5.78
CA PHE A 20 7.12 4.64 5.27
C PHE A 20 6.17 5.48 6.13
N VAL A 21 5.01 4.90 6.48
CA VAL A 21 4.06 5.54 7.41
C VAL A 21 4.71 5.83 8.76
N LYS A 22 5.52 4.88 9.26
CA LYS A 22 6.20 5.00 10.55
C LYS A 22 7.25 6.11 10.55
N ILE A 23 8.17 6.09 9.59
CA ILE A 23 9.31 7.00 9.57
C ILE A 23 8.91 8.45 9.28
N ASP A 24 7.91 8.63 8.41
CA ASP A 24 7.37 9.96 8.11
C ASP A 24 6.35 10.41 9.17
N ASN A 25 6.05 9.56 10.16
CA ASN A 25 5.10 9.78 11.25
C ASN A 25 3.74 10.28 10.73
N LEU A 26 3.22 9.60 9.71
CA LEU A 26 2.03 10.04 9.00
C LEU A 26 0.78 9.87 9.86
N SER A 27 -0.09 10.88 9.80
CA SER A 27 -1.42 10.80 10.38
C SER A 27 -2.34 9.90 9.53
N TYR A 28 -3.42 9.40 10.14
CA TYR A 28 -4.45 8.66 9.42
C TYR A 28 -4.99 9.40 8.20
N LYS A 29 -5.13 10.73 8.29
CA LYS A 29 -5.62 11.57 7.19
C LYS A 29 -4.66 11.54 6.00
N GLU A 30 -3.35 11.63 6.25
CA GLU A 30 -2.33 11.58 5.21
C GLU A 30 -2.27 10.19 4.57
N VAL A 31 -2.27 9.13 5.39
CA VAL A 31 -2.31 7.75 4.89
C VAL A 31 -3.55 7.52 4.03
N LYS A 32 -4.72 7.94 4.49
CA LYS A 32 -5.98 7.84 3.72
C LYS A 32 -5.89 8.59 2.39
N GLN A 33 -5.32 9.79 2.38
CA GLN A 33 -5.13 10.55 1.14
C GLN A 33 -4.17 9.86 0.17
N CYS A 34 -3.07 9.28 0.66
CA CYS A 34 -2.13 8.52 -0.16
C CYS A 34 -2.80 7.28 -0.78
N ILE A 35 -3.56 6.53 0.03
CA ILE A 35 -4.30 5.35 -0.44
C ILE A 35 -5.38 5.74 -1.45
N GLN A 36 -6.09 6.85 -1.21
CA GLN A 36 -7.03 7.40 -2.18
C GLN A 36 -6.32 7.68 -3.51
N SER A 37 -5.24 8.47 -3.49
CA SER A 37 -4.47 8.80 -4.70
C SER A 37 -4.01 7.56 -5.46
N PHE A 38 -3.58 6.52 -4.73
CA PHE A 38 -3.23 5.24 -5.33
C PHE A 38 -4.44 4.56 -6.00
N VAL A 39 -5.57 4.40 -5.30
CA VAL A 39 -6.80 3.74 -5.83
C VAL A 39 -7.32 4.46 -7.07
N PHE A 40 -7.45 5.79 -7.03
CA PHE A 40 -7.89 6.57 -8.18
C PHE A 40 -6.85 6.54 -9.31
N GLY A 41 -5.57 6.59 -8.97
CA GLY A 41 -4.46 6.54 -9.93
C GLY A 41 -4.42 5.24 -10.72
N VAL A 42 -4.61 4.09 -10.07
CA VAL A 42 -4.64 2.78 -10.76
C VAL A 42 -5.91 2.57 -11.56
N ASN A 43 -7.01 3.27 -11.24
CA ASN A 43 -8.26 3.20 -11.99
C ASN A 43 -8.40 4.28 -13.08
N THR A 44 -7.48 5.26 -13.16
CA THR A 44 -7.48 6.25 -14.24
C THR A 44 -6.82 5.67 -15.50
N PRO A 45 -7.56 5.51 -16.61
CA PRO A 45 -7.03 4.86 -17.82
C PRO A 45 -5.99 5.75 -18.50
N SER A 46 -4.73 5.31 -18.46
CA SER A 46 -3.60 5.97 -19.13
C SER A 46 -2.98 5.13 -20.26
N ARG A 47 -3.52 3.92 -20.52
CA ARG A 47 -3.08 3.01 -21.60
C ARG A 47 -3.71 3.38 -22.95
N TRP A 48 -2.98 3.12 -24.04
CA TRP A 48 -3.52 3.17 -25.39
C TRP A 48 -4.62 2.09 -25.53
N GLY A 49 -5.87 2.50 -25.72
CA GLY A 49 -7.04 1.59 -25.68
C GLY A 49 -7.96 1.77 -24.47
N THR A 50 -7.78 2.82 -23.66
CA THR A 50 -8.73 3.35 -22.66
C THR A 50 -9.18 2.40 -21.54
N GLN A 51 -8.44 1.32 -21.27
CA GLN A 51 -8.72 0.44 -20.13
C GLN A 51 -7.72 0.65 -18.99
N ALA A 52 -8.23 0.65 -17.75
CA ALA A 52 -7.42 0.60 -16.54
C ALA A 52 -6.66 -0.74 -16.44
N PRO A 53 -5.46 -0.78 -15.82
CA PRO A 53 -4.76 -2.02 -15.55
C PRO A 53 -5.59 -2.96 -14.66
N PHE A 54 -5.56 -4.26 -14.96
CA PHE A 54 -6.03 -5.27 -14.01
C PHE A 54 -5.00 -5.38 -12.88
N SER A 55 -5.41 -5.03 -11.66
CA SER A 55 -4.53 -5.00 -10.49
C SER A 55 -5.09 -5.80 -9.32
N ASN A 56 -4.19 -6.41 -8.55
CA ASN A 56 -4.51 -7.19 -7.36
C ASN A 56 -3.63 -6.71 -6.21
N ILE A 57 -4.21 -6.59 -5.02
CA ILE A 57 -3.51 -6.20 -3.81
C ILE A 57 -3.77 -7.26 -2.75
N THR A 58 -2.72 -7.68 -2.06
CA THR A 58 -2.82 -8.57 -0.90
C THR A 58 -2.43 -7.80 0.35
N LEU A 59 -3.28 -7.89 1.37
CA LEU A 59 -3.04 -7.34 2.70
C LEU A 59 -2.75 -8.51 3.64
N ASP A 60 -1.65 -8.44 4.39
CA ASP A 60 -1.21 -9.51 5.28
C ASP A 60 -1.93 -9.47 6.64
N TRP A 61 -2.51 -8.32 7.01
CA TRP A 61 -3.26 -8.05 8.26
C TRP A 61 -2.43 -8.09 9.54
N THR A 62 -1.47 -8.99 9.60
CA THR A 62 -0.51 -9.18 10.69
C THR A 62 0.88 -9.23 10.10
N VAL A 63 1.88 -8.77 10.85
CA VAL A 63 3.27 -8.81 10.39
C VAL A 63 3.64 -10.27 10.07
N PRO A 64 4.02 -10.58 8.81
CA PRO A 64 4.43 -11.93 8.41
C PRO A 64 5.59 -12.44 9.25
N ALA A 65 5.56 -13.72 9.64
CA ALA A 65 6.54 -14.30 10.56
C ALA A 65 7.97 -14.31 10.01
N ASP A 66 8.12 -14.43 8.70
CA ASP A 66 9.39 -14.40 7.97
C ASP A 66 10.00 -13.00 7.83
N LEU A 67 9.17 -11.95 7.88
CA LEU A 67 9.60 -10.56 7.84
C LEU A 67 9.72 -9.91 9.21
N LYS A 68 9.03 -10.44 10.22
CA LYS A 68 8.88 -9.83 11.54
C LYS A 68 10.18 -9.32 12.15
N ASP A 69 11.23 -10.14 12.14
CA ASP A 69 12.51 -9.81 12.77
C ASP A 69 13.52 -9.19 11.80
N GLN A 70 13.13 -8.96 10.54
CA GLN A 70 13.99 -8.31 9.54
C GLN A 70 13.95 -6.79 9.70
N PRO A 71 15.10 -6.10 9.49
CA PRO A 71 15.13 -4.64 9.40
C PRO A 71 14.13 -4.15 8.36
N ALA A 72 13.34 -3.14 8.72
CA ALA A 72 12.43 -2.52 7.78
C ALA A 72 13.21 -1.78 6.69
N ILE A 73 12.72 -1.82 5.45
CA ILE A 73 13.37 -1.16 4.32
C ILE A 73 12.55 0.06 3.87
N VAL A 74 13.18 1.23 3.87
CA VAL A 74 12.61 2.48 3.35
C VAL A 74 13.56 3.06 2.29
N GLY A 75 13.05 3.29 1.07
CA GLY A 75 13.86 3.87 -0.02
C GLY A 75 15.13 3.08 -0.36
N GLY A 76 15.12 1.76 -0.16
CA GLY A 76 16.27 0.89 -0.38
C GLY A 76 17.31 0.88 0.75
N LYS A 77 17.00 1.46 1.91
CA LYS A 77 17.87 1.45 3.10
C LYS A 77 17.22 0.69 4.25
N GLU A 78 18.02 -0.04 5.01
CA GLU A 78 17.59 -0.67 6.27
C GLU A 78 17.44 0.38 7.37
N MET A 79 16.39 0.21 8.18
CA MET A 79 16.05 1.08 9.30
C MET A 79 16.56 0.48 10.63
N ASP A 80 16.54 1.29 11.69
CA ASP A 80 16.89 0.88 13.06
C ASP A 80 15.75 0.13 13.80
N PHE A 81 14.65 -0.12 13.10
CA PHE A 81 13.51 -0.91 13.55
C PHE A 81 13.17 -2.02 12.54
N THR A 82 12.38 -2.99 12.98
CA THR A 82 11.98 -4.15 12.19
C THR A 82 10.57 -4.00 11.61
N TYR A 83 10.19 -4.87 10.65
CA TYR A 83 8.78 -4.94 10.23
C TYR A 83 7.84 -5.30 11.39
N GLY A 84 8.32 -6.03 12.40
CA GLY A 84 7.60 -6.34 13.64
C GLY A 84 7.13 -5.10 14.40
N ASP A 85 7.86 -3.99 14.29
CA ASP A 85 7.57 -2.72 14.96
C ASP A 85 6.54 -1.86 14.22
N CYS A 86 6.06 -2.30 13.07
CA CYS A 86 5.20 -1.53 12.17
C CYS A 86 3.72 -1.93 12.19
N LYS A 87 3.27 -2.72 13.18
CA LYS A 87 1.90 -3.27 13.21
C LYS A 87 0.82 -2.19 13.22
N ALA A 88 1.01 -1.11 13.99
CA ALA A 88 0.05 -0.03 14.09
C ALA A 88 -0.12 0.70 12.75
N GLU A 89 0.98 0.85 12.02
CA GLU A 89 1.02 1.48 10.70
C GLU A 89 0.40 0.56 9.63
N MET A 90 0.59 -0.76 9.71
CA MET A 90 -0.15 -1.73 8.87
C MET A 90 -1.65 -1.60 9.08
N ASP A 91 -2.11 -1.53 10.34
CA ASP A 91 -3.54 -1.35 10.66
C ASP A 91 -4.09 -0.03 10.10
N MET A 92 -3.27 1.02 10.13
CA MET A 92 -3.63 2.31 9.55
C MET A 92 -3.83 2.22 8.03
N VAL A 93 -2.92 1.55 7.32
CA VAL A 93 -3.02 1.32 5.87
C VAL A 93 -4.24 0.47 5.53
N ASN A 94 -4.46 -0.63 6.26
CA ASN A 94 -5.60 -1.53 6.06
C ASN A 94 -6.93 -0.80 6.24
N LYS A 95 -7.05 -0.03 7.34
CA LYS A 95 -8.23 0.79 7.61
C LYS A 95 -8.45 1.84 6.51
N ALA A 96 -7.40 2.56 6.11
CA ALA A 96 -7.48 3.57 5.07
C ALA A 96 -7.95 2.98 3.73
N PHE A 97 -7.42 1.82 3.35
CA PHE A 97 -7.84 1.11 2.14
C PHE A 97 -9.31 0.71 2.19
N ILE A 98 -9.76 0.09 3.27
CA ILE A 98 -11.17 -0.32 3.43
C ILE A 98 -12.10 0.89 3.42
N ASP A 99 -11.78 1.97 4.14
CA ASP A 99 -12.59 3.19 4.16
C ASP A 99 -12.75 3.76 2.74
N ILE A 100 -11.67 3.83 1.95
CA ILE A 100 -11.73 4.32 0.56
C ILE A 100 -12.57 3.40 -0.33
N MET A 101 -12.41 2.09 -0.21
CA MET A 101 -13.19 1.13 -1.00
C MET A 101 -14.68 1.14 -0.64
N ILE A 102 -15.03 1.43 0.62
CA ILE A 102 -16.42 1.60 1.07
C ILE A 102 -17.01 2.92 0.57
N GLU A 103 -16.24 4.01 0.65
CA GLU A 103 -16.66 5.34 0.20
C GLU A 103 -16.91 5.36 -1.32
N GLY A 104 -16.11 4.62 -2.08
CA GLY A 104 -16.20 4.56 -3.54
C GLY A 104 -15.78 5.87 -4.21
N ASP A 105 -15.93 5.91 -5.54
CA ASP A 105 -15.65 7.08 -6.38
C ASP A 105 -16.92 7.87 -6.74
N ALA A 106 -18.08 7.42 -6.28
CA ALA A 106 -19.38 8.00 -6.57
C ALA A 106 -19.74 9.11 -5.56
N ASN A 107 -19.16 10.30 -5.75
CA ASN A 107 -19.70 11.59 -5.30
C ASN A 107 -19.46 12.67 -6.35
#